data_AF-A0A7C3KZ21-F1
#
_entry.id   AF-A0A7C3KZ21-F1
#
_cell.length_a   1.000
_cell.length_b   1.000
_cell.length_c   1.000
_cell.angle_alpha   90.00
_cell.angle_beta   90.00
_cell.angle_gamma   90.00
#
_symmetry.space_group_name_H-M   'P 1'
#
loop_
_entity.id
_entity.type
_entity.pdbx_description
1 polymer ?
#
loop_
_entity_poly.entity_id
_entity_poly.type
_entity_poly.pdbx_seq_one_letter_code
_entity_poly.pdbx_strand_id
1 'polypeptide(L)'
;MKITRKFTTAGQDPFASTKWVKRSSKITNPDGSVVFEMKDAEVPEGWSQLATDIMVSKYFRKAGVPQADGTSGPEKSARQVIHRLAGCWRQWGETHGYFDTKEDAQAFYDELAYMMVHQMCAPNSPQWFNTGLNFAYGLTGPAQGHWIVNPKTGKPELAKDAYTHPQPHACFIQSVDDDLVNEGGIMNLWVREARLFKYGSGTGTNFSNLRGEGEKLSGGGRSSGLMSWLKIGDRAAAAIKSGGTTRRAAKMVCLDMDHPDILDFVQWKVREEIKVQAMVEGLKLLKKHDKDLAEQCDELKLNLDYDFNGEAYQTVSGQNSNNSVRIPDEFFDALDEGGEWRTYNRIPGKDGGRKIAKTFKAQELWDKIGFAAWRCADPGVQYDSTINAWHTCPSGGRINASNPCSEYMFLDNTACNLASLNVLKFYDAGTRTFDVERFEHGIDLWTIVLEISVLMA
;
A
#
# COMPACT_ATOMS: atom_id res chain seq x y z
N MET A 1 -6.88 -9.54 -29.51
CA MET A 1 -7.32 -10.74 -28.79
C MET A 1 -8.82 -10.92 -28.94
N LYS A 2 -9.23 -12.14 -29.27
CA LYS A 2 -10.63 -12.56 -29.26
C LYS A 2 -11.10 -12.83 -27.82
N ILE A 3 -12.28 -12.35 -27.45
CA ILE A 3 -12.83 -12.51 -26.10
C ILE A 3 -14.05 -13.43 -26.14
N THR A 4 -13.90 -14.62 -25.54
CA THR A 4 -15.02 -15.53 -25.37
C THR A 4 -15.95 -15.06 -24.25
N ARG A 5 -17.26 -15.28 -24.40
CA ARG A 5 -18.23 -15.01 -23.34
C ARG A 5 -18.54 -16.29 -22.57
N LYS A 6 -18.38 -16.26 -21.25
CA LYS A 6 -18.71 -17.39 -20.35
C LYS A 6 -19.73 -16.99 -19.29
N PHE A 7 -19.75 -15.72 -18.89
CA PHE A 7 -20.69 -15.20 -17.89
C PHE A 7 -21.87 -14.43 -18.51
N THR A 8 -21.69 -13.89 -19.71
CA THR A 8 -22.66 -12.99 -20.36
C THR A 8 -23.14 -13.52 -21.71
N THR A 9 -24.22 -12.93 -22.21
CA THR A 9 -24.74 -13.18 -23.57
C THR A 9 -24.66 -11.89 -24.37
N ALA A 10 -24.22 -11.98 -25.64
CA ALA A 10 -24.09 -10.80 -26.51
C ALA A 10 -25.42 -10.04 -26.64
N GLY A 11 -25.36 -8.71 -26.54
CA GLY A 11 -26.53 -7.82 -26.63
C GLY A 11 -27.38 -7.73 -25.34
N GLN A 12 -27.05 -8.49 -24.30
CA GLN A 12 -27.70 -8.35 -23.00
C GLN A 12 -26.90 -7.40 -22.10
N ASP A 13 -27.61 -6.54 -21.37
CA ASP A 13 -27.00 -5.65 -20.40
C ASP A 13 -26.48 -6.47 -19.18
N PRO A 14 -25.16 -6.53 -18.91
CA PRO A 14 -24.61 -7.30 -17.78
C PRO A 14 -25.17 -6.82 -16.43
N PHE A 15 -25.57 -5.56 -16.36
CA PHE A 15 -26.16 -4.92 -15.21
C PHE A 15 -27.61 -5.33 -14.92
N ALA A 16 -28.28 -5.97 -15.88
CA ALA A 16 -29.61 -6.57 -15.72
C ALA A 16 -29.56 -8.00 -15.13
N SER A 17 -28.37 -8.57 -14.91
CA SER A 17 -28.17 -9.91 -14.33
C SER A 17 -28.54 -10.02 -12.84
N THR A 18 -28.90 -8.91 -12.20
CA THR A 18 -29.37 -8.87 -10.80
C THR A 18 -30.39 -7.75 -10.63
N LYS A 19 -31.23 -7.88 -9.60
CA LYS A 19 -32.05 -6.77 -9.11
C LYS A 19 -31.18 -5.76 -8.35
N TRP A 20 -31.59 -4.50 -8.41
CA TRP A 20 -30.92 -3.37 -7.76
C TRP A 20 -31.84 -2.72 -6.75
N VAL A 21 -31.25 -2.31 -5.65
CA VAL A 21 -31.95 -1.74 -4.50
C VAL A 21 -31.27 -0.47 -4.03
N LYS A 22 -32.06 0.41 -3.42
CA LYS A 22 -31.56 1.61 -2.74
C LYS A 22 -31.31 1.29 -1.28
N ARG A 23 -30.12 1.63 -0.79
CA ARG A 23 -29.74 1.47 0.62
C ARG A 23 -29.08 2.73 1.14
N SER A 24 -29.29 3.01 2.42
CA SER A 24 -28.56 4.07 3.10
C SER A 24 -27.23 3.53 3.63
N SER A 25 -26.19 4.34 3.52
CA SER A 25 -24.90 4.11 4.17
C SER A 25 -24.63 5.22 5.16
N LYS A 26 -24.21 4.86 6.37
CA LYS A 26 -23.94 5.79 7.47
C LYS A 26 -22.68 5.37 8.21
N ILE A 27 -21.74 6.30 8.35
CA ILE A 27 -20.55 6.15 9.18
C ILE A 27 -20.70 7.05 10.40
N THR A 28 -20.49 6.49 11.58
CA THR A 28 -20.50 7.21 12.85
C THR A 28 -19.15 7.12 13.54
N ASN A 29 -18.81 8.15 14.30
CA ASN A 29 -17.73 8.13 15.28
C ASN A 29 -18.10 7.23 16.48
N PRO A 30 -17.13 6.85 17.33
CA PRO A 30 -17.40 6.11 18.56
C PRO A 30 -18.36 6.83 19.52
N ASP A 31 -18.39 8.16 19.49
CA ASP A 31 -19.33 8.99 20.25
C ASP A 31 -20.76 9.04 19.65
N GLY A 32 -21.00 8.33 18.55
CA GLY A 32 -22.29 8.27 17.85
C GLY A 32 -22.55 9.41 16.86
N SER A 33 -21.67 10.41 16.78
CA SER A 33 -21.80 11.50 15.81
C SER A 33 -21.62 11.00 14.37
N VAL A 34 -22.38 11.57 13.43
CA VAL A 34 -22.38 11.13 12.02
C VAL A 34 -21.20 11.77 11.28
N VAL A 35 -20.30 10.94 10.78
CA VAL A 35 -19.16 11.39 9.96
C VAL A 35 -19.57 11.55 8.50
N PHE A 36 -20.40 10.63 8.02
CA PHE A 36 -20.83 10.60 6.63
C PHE A 36 -22.15 9.84 6.53
N GLU A 37 -23.09 10.35 5.74
CA GLU A 37 -24.32 9.66 5.39
C GLU A 37 -24.62 9.86 3.90
N MET A 38 -25.00 8.78 3.23
CA MET A 38 -25.59 8.84 1.89
C MET A 38 -26.85 7.99 1.89
N LYS A 39 -27.97 8.62 1.56
CA LYS A 39 -29.26 7.95 1.39
C LYS A 39 -29.39 7.49 -0.05
N ASP A 40 -30.16 6.43 -0.24
CA ASP A 40 -30.56 5.93 -1.55
C ASP A 40 -29.41 5.54 -2.50
N ALA A 41 -28.29 5.04 -1.97
CA ALA A 41 -27.22 4.47 -2.78
C ALA A 41 -27.72 3.20 -3.49
N GLU A 42 -27.55 3.14 -4.81
CA GLU A 42 -28.01 2.02 -5.62
C GLU A 42 -26.93 0.92 -5.68
N VAL A 43 -27.27 -0.28 -5.23
CA VAL A 43 -26.37 -1.45 -5.19
C VAL A 43 -27.12 -2.73 -5.61
N PRO A 44 -26.40 -3.80 -6.03
CA PRO A 44 -27.01 -5.10 -6.25
C PRO A 44 -27.70 -5.62 -4.99
N GLU A 45 -28.89 -6.21 -5.13
CA GLU A 45 -29.68 -6.74 -4.00
C GLU A 45 -28.90 -7.78 -3.18
N GLY A 46 -28.09 -8.61 -3.84
CA GLY A 46 -27.29 -9.65 -3.19
C GLY A 46 -26.08 -9.16 -2.38
N TRP A 47 -25.70 -7.88 -2.46
CA TRP A 47 -24.59 -7.37 -1.67
C TRP A 47 -24.98 -7.28 -0.19
N SER A 48 -24.01 -7.43 0.73
CA SER A 48 -24.28 -7.20 2.15
C SER A 48 -24.36 -5.70 2.47
N GLN A 49 -24.93 -5.35 3.63
CA GLN A 49 -24.90 -3.96 4.11
C GLN A 49 -23.46 -3.48 4.32
N LEU A 50 -22.58 -4.32 4.87
CA LEU A 50 -21.15 -3.98 5.01
C LEU A 50 -20.47 -3.68 3.67
N ALA A 51 -20.73 -4.48 2.63
CA ALA A 51 -20.19 -4.21 1.30
C ALA A 51 -20.74 -2.90 0.71
N THR A 52 -22.01 -2.60 0.97
CA THR A 52 -22.65 -1.33 0.63
C THR A 52 -21.93 -0.18 1.34
N ASP A 53 -21.71 -0.29 2.64
CA ASP A 53 -21.07 0.75 3.43
C ASP A 53 -19.62 1.01 3.01
N ILE A 54 -18.85 -0.04 2.72
CA ILE A 54 -17.48 0.09 2.20
C ILE A 54 -17.49 0.73 0.81
N MET A 55 -18.34 0.26 -0.10
CA MET A 55 -18.46 0.82 -1.45
C MET A 55 -18.76 2.32 -1.42
N VAL A 56 -19.79 2.69 -0.68
CA VAL A 56 -20.24 4.08 -0.62
C VAL A 56 -19.25 4.94 0.14
N SER A 57 -18.71 4.48 1.26
CA SER A 57 -17.80 5.29 2.08
C SER A 57 -16.43 5.49 1.44
N LYS A 58 -15.87 4.46 0.80
CA LYS A 58 -14.49 4.45 0.31
C LYS A 58 -14.36 4.64 -1.19
N TYR A 59 -15.23 4.04 -1.99
CA TYR A 59 -15.01 3.88 -3.43
C TYR A 59 -15.89 4.78 -4.29
N PHE A 60 -17.02 5.25 -3.79
CA PHE A 60 -17.77 6.31 -4.46
C PHE A 60 -16.96 7.60 -4.46
N ARG A 61 -16.73 8.15 -5.65
CA ARG A 61 -16.22 9.49 -5.85
C ARG A 61 -17.15 10.47 -5.16
N LYS A 62 -16.59 11.35 -4.32
CA LYS A 62 -17.38 12.24 -3.47
C LYS A 62 -17.79 13.56 -4.14
N ALA A 63 -17.08 13.99 -5.18
CA ALA A 63 -17.31 15.27 -5.84
C ALA A 63 -16.81 15.26 -7.30
N GLY A 64 -17.36 16.19 -8.09
CA GLY A 64 -16.99 16.41 -9.49
C GLY A 64 -17.72 15.52 -10.49
N VAL A 65 -18.62 14.63 -10.03
CA VAL A 65 -19.40 13.75 -10.90
C VAL A 65 -20.58 14.55 -11.48
N PRO A 66 -20.69 14.70 -12.81
CA PRO A 66 -21.80 15.42 -13.43
C PRO A 66 -23.16 14.82 -13.02
N GLN A 67 -24.11 15.69 -12.69
CA GLN A 67 -25.48 15.33 -12.32
C GLN A 67 -26.45 15.78 -13.42
N ALA A 68 -27.63 15.17 -13.48
CA ALA A 68 -28.64 15.46 -14.50
C ALA A 68 -29.19 16.91 -14.43
N ASP A 69 -29.09 17.55 -13.27
CA ASP A 69 -29.48 18.95 -13.05
C ASP A 69 -28.41 19.97 -13.47
N GLY A 70 -27.31 19.51 -14.09
CA GLY A 70 -26.19 20.34 -14.52
C GLY A 70 -25.20 20.68 -13.40
N THR A 71 -25.44 20.23 -12.16
CA THR A 71 -24.50 20.38 -11.05
C THR A 71 -23.45 19.25 -11.05
N SER A 72 -22.48 19.35 -10.12
CA SER A 72 -21.54 18.27 -9.85
C SER A 72 -21.72 17.74 -8.43
N GLY A 73 -21.64 16.42 -8.25
CA GLY A 73 -21.87 15.76 -6.97
C GLY A 73 -21.08 14.47 -6.81
N PRO A 74 -21.50 13.57 -5.91
CA PRO A 74 -20.90 12.24 -5.74
C PRO A 74 -21.46 11.20 -6.73
N GLU A 75 -20.75 10.09 -6.88
CA GLU A 75 -21.33 8.82 -7.37
C GLU A 75 -22.44 8.39 -6.38
N LYS A 76 -23.53 7.82 -6.91
CA LYS A 76 -24.72 7.37 -6.15
C LYS A 76 -25.09 5.91 -6.44
N SER A 77 -24.38 5.25 -7.35
CA SER A 77 -24.68 3.86 -7.75
C SER A 77 -23.39 3.07 -7.96
N ALA A 78 -23.38 1.81 -7.51
CA ALA A 78 -22.28 0.90 -7.81
C ALA A 78 -22.16 0.63 -9.34
N ARG A 79 -23.23 0.83 -10.12
CA ARG A 79 -23.15 0.80 -11.60
C ARG A 79 -22.18 1.84 -12.13
N GLN A 80 -22.20 3.05 -11.57
CA GLN A 80 -21.33 4.14 -12.00
C GLN A 80 -19.86 3.78 -11.78
N VAL A 81 -19.54 3.23 -10.60
CA VAL A 81 -18.19 2.76 -10.27
C VAL A 81 -17.75 1.63 -11.21
N ILE A 82 -18.57 0.59 -11.38
CA ILE A 82 -18.24 -0.56 -12.22
C ILE A 82 -18.08 -0.13 -13.69
N HIS A 83 -18.97 0.72 -14.20
CA HIS A 83 -18.87 1.26 -15.55
C HIS A 83 -17.60 2.10 -15.73
N ARG A 84 -17.29 2.97 -14.77
CA ARG A 84 -16.07 3.78 -14.79
C ARG A 84 -14.82 2.92 -14.89
N LEU A 85 -14.77 1.80 -14.15
CA LEU A 85 -13.63 0.89 -14.14
C LEU A 85 -13.57 0.05 -15.44
N ALA A 86 -14.59 -0.77 -15.68
CA ALA A 86 -14.64 -1.66 -16.84
C ALA A 86 -14.59 -0.91 -18.17
N GLY A 87 -15.27 0.23 -18.25
CA GLY A 87 -15.28 1.08 -19.45
C GLY A 87 -13.91 1.72 -19.72
N CYS A 88 -13.20 2.14 -18.66
CA CYS A 88 -11.85 2.68 -18.81
C CYS A 88 -10.87 1.62 -19.30
N TRP A 89 -10.84 0.42 -18.68
CA TRP A 89 -9.97 -0.66 -19.15
C TRP A 89 -10.29 -1.06 -20.59
N ARG A 90 -11.57 -1.16 -20.94
CA ARG A 90 -11.98 -1.38 -22.33
C ARG A 90 -11.43 -0.30 -23.27
N GLN A 91 -11.65 0.98 -22.95
CA GLN A 91 -11.22 2.10 -23.80
C GLN A 91 -9.70 2.07 -24.03
N TRP A 92 -8.92 1.84 -22.98
CA TRP A 92 -7.47 1.74 -23.07
C TRP A 92 -7.04 0.53 -23.90
N GLY A 93 -7.67 -0.62 -23.71
CA GLY A 93 -7.45 -1.82 -24.53
C GLY A 93 -7.77 -1.60 -26.01
N GLU A 94 -8.90 -0.96 -26.32
CA GLU A 94 -9.26 -0.59 -27.70
C GLU A 94 -8.23 0.37 -28.32
N THR A 95 -7.82 1.39 -27.57
CA THR A 95 -6.85 2.41 -28.03
C THR A 95 -5.47 1.82 -28.32
N HIS A 96 -5.09 0.77 -27.59
CA HIS A 96 -3.77 0.14 -27.71
C HIS A 96 -3.80 -1.21 -28.44
N GLY A 97 -4.91 -1.57 -29.09
CA GLY A 97 -4.99 -2.74 -29.98
C GLY A 97 -5.05 -4.09 -29.27
N TYR A 98 -5.60 -4.16 -28.06
CA TYR A 98 -5.75 -5.42 -27.32
C TYR A 98 -6.83 -6.33 -27.92
N PHE A 99 -7.84 -5.79 -28.60
CA PHE A 99 -9.01 -6.55 -29.07
C PHE A 99 -9.00 -6.70 -30.58
N ASP A 100 -9.38 -7.88 -31.09
CA ASP A 100 -9.40 -8.13 -32.54
C ASP A 100 -10.56 -7.38 -33.21
N THR A 101 -11.70 -7.28 -32.51
CA THR A 101 -12.87 -6.51 -32.97
C THR A 101 -13.50 -5.65 -31.86
N LYS A 102 -14.46 -4.80 -32.24
CA LYS A 102 -15.27 -4.03 -31.28
C LYS A 102 -16.18 -4.91 -30.44
N GLU A 103 -16.63 -6.03 -31.00
CA GLU A 103 -17.44 -7.02 -30.31
C GLU A 103 -16.63 -7.73 -29.21
N ASP A 104 -15.34 -7.97 -29.43
CA ASP A 104 -14.43 -8.49 -28.41
C ASP A 104 -14.24 -7.48 -27.27
N ALA A 105 -14.03 -6.20 -27.59
CA ALA A 105 -13.94 -5.14 -26.59
C ALA A 105 -15.24 -5.00 -25.77
N GLN A 106 -16.40 -5.13 -26.42
CA GLN A 106 -17.69 -5.15 -25.73
C GLN A 106 -17.84 -6.40 -24.86
N ALA A 107 -17.43 -7.58 -25.34
CA ALA A 107 -17.44 -8.80 -24.54
C ALA A 107 -16.57 -8.68 -23.29
N PHE A 108 -15.37 -8.10 -23.42
CA PHE A 108 -14.50 -7.81 -22.29
C PHE A 108 -15.19 -6.93 -21.24
N TYR A 109 -15.80 -5.83 -21.67
CA TYR A 109 -16.56 -4.95 -20.76
C TYR A 109 -17.71 -5.69 -20.07
N ASP A 110 -18.50 -6.46 -20.83
CA ASP A 110 -19.69 -7.13 -20.30
C ASP A 110 -19.31 -8.19 -19.25
N GLU A 111 -18.30 -9.01 -19.55
CA GLU A 111 -17.80 -10.05 -18.64
C GLU A 111 -17.24 -9.44 -17.35
N LEU A 112 -16.44 -8.37 -17.44
CA LEU A 112 -15.92 -7.67 -16.26
C LEU A 112 -17.03 -7.04 -15.43
N ALA A 113 -17.99 -6.36 -16.06
CA ALA A 113 -19.11 -5.77 -15.37
C ALA A 113 -19.92 -6.82 -14.61
N TYR A 114 -20.20 -7.97 -15.25
CA TYR A 114 -20.83 -9.11 -14.59
C TYR A 114 -20.02 -9.60 -13.39
N MET A 115 -18.72 -9.88 -13.58
CA MET A 115 -17.87 -10.38 -12.50
C MET A 115 -17.82 -9.44 -11.30
N MET A 116 -17.78 -8.12 -11.52
CA MET A 116 -17.77 -7.13 -10.44
C MET A 116 -19.12 -7.00 -9.75
N VAL A 117 -20.23 -7.02 -10.50
CA VAL A 117 -21.60 -7.03 -9.95
C VAL A 117 -21.80 -8.24 -9.03
N HIS A 118 -21.29 -9.42 -9.42
CA HIS A 118 -21.45 -10.67 -8.67
C HIS A 118 -20.34 -10.92 -7.63
N GLN A 119 -19.46 -9.95 -7.38
CA GLN A 119 -18.33 -10.02 -6.44
C GLN A 119 -17.42 -11.24 -6.68
N MET A 120 -17.17 -11.54 -7.95
CA MET A 120 -16.27 -12.62 -8.41
C MET A 120 -14.81 -12.18 -8.42
N CYS A 121 -14.56 -10.88 -8.59
CA CYS A 121 -13.22 -10.30 -8.53
C CYS A 121 -13.27 -8.88 -7.95
N ALA A 122 -12.14 -8.46 -7.37
CA ALA A 122 -11.90 -7.07 -7.03
C ALA A 122 -10.46 -6.67 -7.40
N PRO A 123 -10.25 -5.53 -8.09
CA PRO A 123 -8.92 -4.95 -8.21
C PRO A 123 -8.46 -4.32 -6.88
N ASN A 124 -7.18 -3.98 -6.79
CA ASN A 124 -6.65 -3.24 -5.65
C ASN A 124 -7.31 -1.87 -5.44
N SER A 125 -7.26 -1.35 -4.22
CA SER A 125 -7.96 -0.11 -3.85
C SER A 125 -7.66 1.11 -4.75
N PRO A 126 -6.40 1.41 -5.16
CA PRO A 126 -6.16 2.53 -6.09
C PRO A 126 -6.91 2.47 -7.42
N GLN A 127 -7.19 1.28 -7.96
CA GLN A 127 -8.03 1.15 -9.15
C GLN A 127 -9.42 1.72 -8.87
N TRP A 128 -10.06 1.31 -7.78
CA TRP A 128 -11.37 1.82 -7.39
C TRP A 128 -11.40 3.35 -7.23
N PHE A 129 -10.34 3.92 -6.65
CA PHE A 129 -10.25 5.36 -6.38
C PHE A 129 -10.05 6.18 -7.66
N ASN A 130 -9.15 5.74 -8.54
CA ASN A 130 -8.56 6.61 -9.56
C ASN A 130 -8.93 6.23 -10.98
N THR A 131 -9.17 4.95 -11.26
CA THR A 131 -9.33 4.46 -12.63
C THR A 131 -10.61 4.99 -13.25
N GLY A 132 -10.50 5.52 -14.47
CA GLY A 132 -11.63 5.97 -15.27
C GLY A 132 -12.30 7.27 -14.83
N LEU A 133 -11.76 8.02 -13.86
CA LEU A 133 -12.34 9.31 -13.47
C LEU A 133 -12.38 10.30 -14.64
N ASN A 134 -11.33 10.34 -15.47
CA ASN A 134 -11.33 11.11 -16.70
C ASN A 134 -12.25 10.51 -17.77
N PHE A 135 -12.18 9.19 -17.99
CA PHE A 135 -13.03 8.49 -18.95
C PHE A 135 -14.53 8.72 -18.73
N ALA A 136 -15.00 8.51 -17.50
CA ALA A 136 -16.43 8.54 -17.18
C ALA A 136 -16.96 9.97 -16.98
N TYR A 137 -16.13 10.88 -16.48
CA TYR A 137 -16.58 12.19 -15.98
C TYR A 137 -15.80 13.39 -16.52
N GLY A 138 -14.80 13.18 -17.37
CA GLY A 138 -13.94 14.25 -17.92
C GLY A 138 -13.07 14.96 -16.87
N LEU A 139 -12.88 14.35 -15.69
CA LEU A 139 -12.11 14.98 -14.61
C LEU A 139 -10.63 15.16 -15.00
N THR A 140 -10.09 16.34 -14.70
CA THR A 140 -8.68 16.72 -14.85
C THR A 140 -8.21 17.44 -13.58
N GLY A 141 -6.94 17.85 -13.53
CA GLY A 141 -6.40 18.60 -12.41
C GLY A 141 -5.00 19.15 -12.69
N PRO A 142 -4.42 19.95 -11.79
CA PRO A 142 -3.05 20.41 -11.96
C PRO A 142 -2.07 19.24 -11.92
N ALA A 143 -1.02 19.27 -12.76
CA ALA A 143 0.09 18.32 -12.71
C ALA A 143 0.67 18.21 -11.28
N GLN A 144 0.96 16.98 -10.85
CA GLN A 144 1.45 16.70 -9.48
C GLN A 144 2.85 16.07 -9.47
N GLY A 145 3.50 15.96 -10.63
CA GLY A 145 4.83 15.35 -10.75
C GLY A 145 4.81 13.82 -10.79
N HIS A 146 3.77 13.22 -11.36
CA HIS A 146 3.78 11.79 -11.72
C HIS A 146 4.55 11.58 -13.02
N TRP A 147 5.26 10.47 -13.08
CA TRP A 147 5.85 9.98 -14.31
C TRP A 147 4.88 8.99 -14.95
N ILE A 148 4.79 9.04 -16.28
CA ILE A 148 4.08 8.10 -17.13
C ILE A 148 5.06 7.58 -18.17
N VAL A 149 4.87 6.35 -18.66
CA VAL A 149 5.71 5.81 -19.74
C VAL A 149 4.94 5.90 -21.05
N ASN A 150 5.58 6.49 -22.07
CA ASN A 150 5.01 6.48 -23.41
C ASN A 150 5.11 5.05 -23.99
N PRO A 151 3.98 4.35 -24.24
CA PRO A 151 4.01 2.92 -24.56
C PRO A 151 4.60 2.61 -25.94
N LYS A 152 4.71 3.61 -26.83
CA LYS A 152 5.33 3.43 -28.15
C LYS A 152 6.84 3.61 -28.13
N THR A 153 7.34 4.50 -27.27
CA THR A 153 8.77 4.85 -27.23
C THR A 153 9.51 4.29 -26.03
N GLY A 154 8.78 3.84 -25.00
CA GLY A 154 9.32 3.40 -23.71
C GLY A 154 9.92 4.52 -22.86
N LYS A 155 9.79 5.80 -23.27
CA LYS A 155 10.39 6.93 -22.55
C LYS A 155 9.46 7.43 -21.44
N PRO A 156 9.99 7.69 -20.23
CA PRO A 156 9.23 8.32 -19.17
C PRO A 156 9.06 9.82 -19.45
N GLU A 157 7.88 10.35 -19.16
CA GLU A 157 7.57 11.78 -19.19
C GLU A 157 6.68 12.17 -18.02
N LEU A 158 6.60 13.46 -17.70
CA LEU A 158 5.71 13.93 -16.64
C LEU A 158 4.27 13.98 -17.14
N ALA A 159 3.34 13.46 -16.33
CA ALA A 159 1.91 13.57 -16.58
C ALA A 159 1.48 15.05 -16.64
N LYS A 160 0.68 15.39 -17.65
CA LYS A 160 0.18 16.76 -17.87
C LYS A 160 -0.87 17.19 -16.84
N ASP A 161 -1.56 16.23 -16.25
CA ASP A 161 -2.59 16.45 -15.23
C ASP A 161 -2.69 15.24 -14.27
N ALA A 162 -3.63 15.32 -13.34
CA ALA A 162 -3.78 14.36 -12.25
C ALA A 162 -4.63 13.12 -12.56
N TYR A 163 -5.39 13.08 -13.66
CA TYR A 163 -6.45 12.07 -13.87
C TYR A 163 -6.54 11.50 -15.29
N THR A 164 -5.94 12.12 -16.31
CA THR A 164 -5.91 11.54 -17.67
C THR A 164 -5.14 10.22 -17.72
N HIS A 165 -4.06 10.15 -16.95
CA HIS A 165 -3.36 8.91 -16.61
C HIS A 165 -3.68 8.57 -15.15
N PRO A 166 -4.56 7.59 -14.90
CA PRO A 166 -4.91 7.22 -13.54
C PRO A 166 -3.70 6.59 -12.83
N GLN A 167 -3.72 6.60 -11.51
CA GLN A 167 -2.81 5.80 -10.69
C GLN A 167 -3.53 4.49 -10.30
N PRO A 168 -3.26 3.35 -10.98
CA PRO A 168 -3.89 2.08 -10.67
C PRO A 168 -3.07 1.17 -9.75
N HIS A 169 -1.78 1.45 -9.52
CA HIS A 169 -0.87 0.53 -8.81
C HIS A 169 -0.98 0.67 -7.29
N ALA A 170 -1.14 -0.46 -6.60
CA ALA A 170 -1.30 -0.51 -5.14
C ALA A 170 -0.01 -0.21 -4.39
N CYS A 171 1.11 -0.63 -4.95
CA CYS A 171 2.33 -0.85 -4.20
C CYS A 171 3.54 -0.47 -5.05
N PHE A 172 4.54 0.13 -4.40
CA PHE A 172 5.79 0.53 -5.03
C PHE A 172 6.97 0.06 -4.18
N ILE A 173 8.07 -0.26 -4.85
CA ILE A 173 9.38 -0.41 -4.23
C ILE A 173 10.21 0.79 -4.67
N GLN A 174 10.87 1.48 -3.75
CA GLN A 174 11.68 2.67 -4.04
C GLN A 174 13.09 2.51 -3.49
N SER A 175 14.09 2.92 -4.27
CA SER A 175 15.46 3.04 -3.78
C SER A 175 15.68 4.35 -3.03
N VAL A 176 16.68 4.35 -2.16
CA VAL A 176 17.19 5.55 -1.50
C VAL A 176 18.71 5.55 -1.49
N ASP A 177 19.28 6.68 -1.88
CA ASP A 177 20.71 6.92 -1.81
C ASP A 177 21.08 7.62 -0.50
N ASP A 178 22.31 7.43 -0.04
CA ASP A 178 22.88 8.08 1.15
C ASP A 178 23.27 9.55 0.86
N ASP A 179 22.29 10.31 0.39
CA ASP A 179 22.31 11.73 0.07
C ASP A 179 21.11 12.43 0.73
N LEU A 180 21.28 13.66 1.19
CA LEU A 180 20.21 14.36 1.91
C LEU A 180 19.11 14.90 0.99
N VAL A 181 19.44 15.64 -0.08
CA VAL A 181 18.49 16.51 -0.80
C VAL A 181 18.46 16.33 -2.32
N ASN A 182 19.43 15.65 -2.90
CA ASN A 182 19.49 15.43 -4.34
C ASN A 182 18.45 14.40 -4.79
N GLU A 183 18.28 14.29 -6.12
CA GLU A 183 17.47 13.23 -6.71
C GLU A 183 17.99 11.85 -6.27
N GLY A 184 17.08 10.96 -5.87
CA GLY A 184 17.44 9.66 -5.27
C GLY A 184 17.71 9.71 -3.75
N GLY A 185 17.99 10.88 -3.18
CA GLY A 185 18.28 11.06 -1.76
C GLY A 185 17.08 10.95 -0.81
N ILE A 186 17.36 11.11 0.49
CA ILE A 186 16.42 10.91 1.61
C ILE A 186 15.21 11.84 1.52
N MET A 187 15.42 13.16 1.36
CA MET A 187 14.31 14.11 1.28
C MET A 187 13.51 13.96 -0.02
N ASN A 188 14.18 13.55 -1.10
CA ASN A 188 13.52 13.24 -2.36
C ASN A 188 12.63 11.99 -2.25
N LEU A 189 13.06 10.96 -1.52
CA LEU A 189 12.22 9.80 -1.19
C LEU A 189 10.91 10.25 -0.54
N TRP A 190 10.95 11.08 0.51
CA TRP A 190 9.72 11.53 1.19
C TRP A 190 8.75 12.27 0.26
N VAL A 191 9.27 13.06 -0.69
CA VAL A 191 8.44 13.71 -1.72
C VAL A 191 7.81 12.68 -2.67
N ARG A 192 8.59 11.68 -3.12
CA ARG A 192 8.10 10.59 -3.98
C ARG A 192 7.03 9.77 -3.27
N GLU A 193 7.25 9.39 -2.01
CA GLU A 193 6.27 8.66 -1.18
C GLU A 193 5.00 9.48 -0.99
N ALA A 194 5.11 10.78 -0.71
CA ALA A 194 3.94 11.63 -0.53
C ALA A 194 3.03 11.67 -1.77
N ARG A 195 3.63 11.68 -2.97
CA ARG A 195 2.88 11.58 -4.22
C ARG A 195 2.15 10.25 -4.31
N LEU A 196 2.81 9.13 -4.01
CA LEU A 196 2.20 7.80 -4.05
C LEU A 196 1.07 7.64 -3.02
N PHE A 197 1.31 8.05 -1.78
CA PHE A 197 0.33 8.00 -0.70
C PHE A 197 -0.93 8.80 -1.06
N LYS A 198 -0.78 10.00 -1.63
CA LYS A 198 -1.90 10.85 -2.06
C LYS A 198 -2.92 10.10 -2.93
N TYR A 199 -2.47 9.17 -3.77
CA TYR A 199 -3.32 8.41 -4.68
C TYR A 199 -3.72 7.02 -4.19
N GLY A 200 -3.36 6.64 -2.96
CA GLY A 200 -3.83 5.40 -2.36
C GLY A 200 -2.78 4.27 -2.34
N SER A 201 -1.57 4.53 -2.84
CA SER A 201 -0.54 3.50 -2.98
C SER A 201 0.33 3.41 -1.74
N GLY A 202 0.84 2.22 -1.44
CA GLY A 202 1.88 1.99 -0.44
C GLY A 202 3.28 1.92 -1.05
N THR A 203 4.30 2.05 -0.22
CA THR A 203 5.71 2.09 -0.64
C THR A 203 6.59 1.29 0.32
N GLY A 204 7.59 0.60 -0.22
CA GLY A 204 8.63 -0.03 0.57
C GLY A 204 10.01 0.33 0.07
N THR A 205 10.95 0.44 1.01
CA THR A 205 12.32 0.85 0.75
C THR A 205 13.27 0.09 1.67
N ASN A 206 14.40 -0.35 1.11
CA ASN A 206 15.52 -0.82 1.90
C ASN A 206 16.43 0.36 2.21
N PHE A 207 16.62 0.63 3.50
CA PHE A 207 17.40 1.76 3.99
C PHE A 207 18.85 1.39 4.31
N SER A 208 19.27 0.18 3.98
CA SER A 208 20.61 -0.35 4.31
C SER A 208 21.75 0.42 3.67
N ASN A 209 21.51 1.23 2.63
CA ASN A 209 22.54 2.07 2.05
C ASN A 209 22.85 3.31 2.89
N LEU A 210 21.95 3.73 3.78
CA LEU A 210 22.16 4.91 4.61
C LEU A 210 23.25 4.65 5.64
N ARG A 211 24.12 5.64 5.85
CA ARG A 211 25.20 5.51 6.84
C ARG A 211 24.65 5.46 8.27
N GLY A 212 25.25 4.60 9.09
CA GLY A 212 24.91 4.42 10.50
C GLY A 212 25.28 5.61 11.39
N GLU A 213 24.85 5.54 12.64
CA GLU A 213 25.13 6.59 13.62
C GLU A 213 26.64 6.79 13.83
N GLY A 214 27.08 8.05 13.85
CA GLY A 214 28.47 8.38 14.13
C GLY A 214 29.44 8.21 12.96
N GLU A 215 28.99 7.70 11.81
CA GLU A 215 29.78 7.65 10.57
C GLU A 215 30.11 9.05 10.05
N LYS A 216 31.21 9.21 9.29
CA LYS A 216 31.71 10.53 8.87
C LYS A 216 30.83 11.16 7.78
N LEU A 217 30.75 12.49 7.80
CA LEU A 217 30.16 13.30 6.72
C LEU A 217 31.25 13.97 5.88
N SER A 218 30.97 14.21 4.60
CA SER A 218 31.92 14.84 3.65
C SER A 218 32.26 16.27 4.02
N GLY A 219 31.29 17.04 4.53
CA GLY A 219 31.47 18.42 5.00
C GLY A 219 32.10 18.56 6.40
N GLY A 220 32.54 17.46 7.00
CA GLY A 220 32.92 17.40 8.42
C GLY A 220 31.72 17.09 9.33
N GLY A 221 32.00 16.54 10.52
CA GLY A 221 30.96 16.09 11.46
C GLY A 221 30.64 14.60 11.36
N ARG A 222 29.51 14.20 11.97
CA ARG A 222 29.06 12.81 12.12
C ARG A 222 27.59 12.67 11.77
N SER A 223 27.23 11.53 11.19
CA SER A 223 25.86 11.15 10.88
C SER A 223 25.00 11.03 12.13
N SER A 224 23.74 11.46 12.02
CA SER A 224 22.67 11.23 13.00
C SER A 224 22.14 9.79 13.00
N GLY A 225 22.64 8.96 12.08
CA GLY A 225 22.27 7.55 11.95
C GLY A 225 20.93 7.31 11.28
N LEU A 226 20.71 6.05 10.88
CA LEU A 226 19.51 5.61 10.17
C LEU A 226 18.23 5.94 10.94
N MET A 227 18.23 5.68 12.25
CA MET A 227 17.05 5.80 13.10
C MET A 227 16.48 7.22 13.14
N SER A 228 17.32 8.25 12.97
CA SER A 228 16.87 9.64 12.91
C SER A 228 16.02 9.90 11.66
N TRP A 229 16.42 9.37 10.51
CA TRP A 229 15.69 9.51 9.25
C TRP A 229 14.40 8.68 9.23
N LEU A 230 14.43 7.48 9.79
CA LEU A 230 13.23 6.64 9.91
C LEU A 230 12.13 7.31 10.76
N LYS A 231 12.49 8.06 11.81
CA LYS A 231 11.53 8.86 12.58
C LYS A 231 10.87 9.96 11.74
N ILE A 232 11.61 10.60 10.83
CA ILE A 232 11.03 11.60 9.93
C ILE A 232 10.04 10.92 8.96
N GLY A 233 10.44 9.79 8.39
CA GLY A 233 9.58 9.00 7.50
C GLY A 233 8.29 8.52 8.15
N ASP A 234 8.38 8.04 9.39
CA ASP A 234 7.23 7.64 10.20
C ASP A 234 6.24 8.80 10.41
N ARG A 235 6.75 10.00 10.75
CA ARG A 235 5.90 11.20 10.89
C ARG A 235 5.28 11.64 9.58
N ALA A 236 6.03 11.56 8.48
CA ALA A 236 5.51 11.88 7.15
C ALA A 236 4.37 10.92 6.76
N ALA A 237 4.54 9.61 6.98
CA ALA A 237 3.50 8.61 6.72
C ALA A 237 2.24 8.82 7.59
N ALA A 238 2.41 9.22 8.87
CA ALA A 238 1.30 9.51 9.77
C ALA A 238 0.44 10.70 9.30
N ALA A 239 1.10 11.75 8.78
CA ALA A 239 0.46 12.99 8.38
C ALA A 239 -0.34 12.87 7.07
N ILE A 240 0.04 11.93 6.19
CA ILE A 240 -0.57 11.81 4.86
C ILE A 240 -1.70 10.80 4.87
N LYS A 241 -2.90 11.26 4.50
CA LYS A 241 -4.08 10.40 4.33
C LYS A 241 -4.14 9.85 2.90
N SER A 242 -4.21 8.53 2.80
CA SER A 242 -4.02 7.83 1.54
C SER A 242 -5.27 7.86 0.65
N GLY A 243 -5.09 8.21 -0.62
CA GLY A 243 -6.18 8.28 -1.61
C GLY A 243 -7.22 9.38 -1.35
N GLY A 244 -6.91 10.37 -0.49
CA GLY A 244 -7.88 11.36 -0.03
C GLY A 244 -9.02 10.76 0.83
N THR A 245 -8.83 9.55 1.34
CA THR A 245 -9.78 8.84 2.22
C THR A 245 -9.26 8.85 3.67
N THR A 246 -10.01 8.29 4.62
CA THR A 246 -9.55 8.15 6.02
C THR A 246 -8.45 7.10 6.23
N ARG A 247 -7.88 6.50 5.18
CA ARG A 247 -6.85 5.45 5.28
C ARG A 247 -5.47 6.05 5.58
N ARG A 248 -4.69 5.42 6.47
CA ARG A 248 -3.28 5.78 6.71
C ARG A 248 -2.40 5.36 5.53
N ALA A 249 -1.30 6.07 5.32
CA ALA A 249 -0.24 5.63 4.42
C ALA A 249 0.28 4.25 4.83
N ALA A 250 0.67 3.43 3.85
CA ALA A 250 1.24 2.11 4.09
C ALA A 250 2.71 2.11 3.67
N LYS A 251 3.62 1.89 4.63
CA LYS A 251 5.06 1.95 4.41
C LYS A 251 5.75 0.66 4.86
N MET A 252 6.69 0.14 4.08
CA MET A 252 7.67 -0.87 4.50
C MET A 252 9.04 -0.24 4.68
N VAL A 253 9.70 -0.56 5.79
CA VAL A 253 11.10 -0.24 6.05
C VAL A 253 11.87 -1.56 6.16
N CYS A 254 12.71 -1.83 5.17
CA CYS A 254 13.62 -2.97 5.18
C CYS A 254 15.00 -2.57 5.68
N LEU A 255 15.65 -3.44 6.45
CA LEU A 255 17.04 -3.28 6.87
C LEU A 255 17.79 -4.63 6.80
N ASP A 256 18.95 -4.63 6.17
CA ASP A 256 19.82 -5.79 6.04
C ASP A 256 20.50 -6.08 7.39
N MET A 257 20.63 -7.37 7.71
CA MET A 257 21.16 -7.83 9.01
C MET A 257 22.59 -7.33 9.31
N ASP A 258 23.36 -6.93 8.30
CA ASP A 258 24.73 -6.45 8.45
C ASP A 258 24.85 -4.93 8.68
N HIS A 259 23.72 -4.22 8.84
CA HIS A 259 23.69 -2.78 9.08
C HIS A 259 24.16 -2.42 10.50
N PRO A 260 24.96 -1.36 10.70
CA PRO A 260 25.51 -0.98 12.02
C PRO A 260 24.43 -0.64 13.07
N ASP A 261 23.28 -0.17 12.61
CA ASP A 261 22.13 0.20 13.46
C ASP A 261 21.08 -0.93 13.60
N ILE A 262 21.41 -2.17 13.20
CA ILE A 262 20.45 -3.30 13.18
C ILE A 262 19.80 -3.59 14.54
N LEU A 263 20.57 -3.55 15.63
CA LEU A 263 20.05 -3.83 16.96
C LEU A 263 19.05 -2.75 17.41
N ASP A 264 19.36 -1.48 17.13
CA ASP A 264 18.49 -0.35 17.46
C ASP A 264 17.19 -0.40 16.64
N PHE A 265 17.28 -0.79 15.37
CA PHE A 265 16.13 -1.03 14.51
C PHE A 265 15.21 -2.15 15.02
N VAL A 266 15.78 -3.31 15.38
CA VAL A 266 15.03 -4.45 15.94
C VAL A 266 14.33 -4.08 17.24
N GLN A 267 14.99 -3.33 18.12
CA GLN A 267 14.42 -2.95 19.42
C GLN A 267 13.54 -1.70 19.36
N TRP A 268 13.45 -1.03 18.21
CA TRP A 268 12.83 0.29 18.11
C TRP A 268 11.38 0.28 18.59
N LYS A 269 10.50 -0.51 17.97
CA LYS A 269 9.07 -0.53 18.32
C LYS A 269 8.85 -1.02 19.75
N VAL A 270 9.60 -2.03 20.21
CA VAL A 270 9.55 -2.50 21.61
C VAL A 270 9.77 -1.35 22.61
N ARG A 271 10.76 -0.49 22.35
CA ARG A 271 11.02 0.67 23.21
C ARG A 271 9.86 1.67 23.18
N GLU A 272 9.24 1.85 22.03
CA GLU A 272 8.10 2.76 21.86
C GLU A 272 6.83 2.22 22.55
N GLU A 273 6.60 0.91 22.51
CA GLU A 273 5.54 0.23 23.29
C GLU A 273 5.70 0.45 24.79
N ILE A 274 6.93 0.36 25.30
CA ILE A 274 7.21 0.62 26.72
C ILE A 274 6.92 2.08 27.08
N LYS A 275 7.20 3.03 26.18
CA LYS A 275 6.85 4.45 26.39
C LYS A 275 5.34 4.65 26.42
N VAL A 276 4.59 4.03 25.51
CA VAL A 276 3.12 4.07 25.52
C VAL A 276 2.60 3.53 26.84
N GLN A 277 3.07 2.36 27.27
CA GLN A 277 2.70 1.77 28.56
C GLN A 277 2.99 2.72 29.73
N ALA A 278 4.17 3.35 29.76
CA ALA A 278 4.53 4.30 30.81
C ALA A 278 3.62 5.54 30.82
N MET A 279 3.26 6.08 29.66
CA MET A 279 2.35 7.22 29.55
C MET A 279 0.93 6.87 29.99
N VAL A 280 0.40 5.74 29.51
CA VAL A 280 -0.97 5.29 29.81
C VAL A 280 -1.14 4.94 31.29
N GLU A 281 -0.26 4.09 31.83
CA GLU A 281 -0.36 3.70 33.24
C GLU A 281 0.06 4.84 34.18
N GLY A 282 1.03 5.65 33.77
CA GLY A 282 1.45 6.84 34.51
C GLY A 282 0.32 7.86 34.66
N LEU A 283 -0.39 8.18 33.57
CA LEU A 283 -1.51 9.12 33.63
C LEU A 283 -2.65 8.60 34.50
N LYS A 284 -2.96 7.29 34.46
CA LYS A 284 -3.95 6.67 35.35
C LYS A 284 -3.59 6.85 36.83
N LEU A 285 -2.33 6.66 37.19
CA LEU A 285 -1.85 6.85 38.57
C LEU A 285 -1.89 8.33 38.97
N LEU A 286 -1.43 9.23 38.11
CA LEU A 286 -1.43 10.66 38.37
C LEU A 286 -2.85 11.19 38.61
N LYS A 287 -3.82 10.85 37.74
CA LYS A 287 -5.24 11.22 37.92
C LYS A 287 -5.84 10.71 39.23
N LYS A 288 -5.34 9.60 39.78
CA LYS A 288 -5.81 9.05 41.07
C LYS A 288 -5.31 9.87 42.27
N HIS A 289 -4.14 10.48 42.16
CA HIS A 289 -3.47 11.16 43.27
C HIS A 289 -3.54 12.69 43.20
N ASP A 290 -3.85 13.25 42.04
CA ASP A 290 -3.96 14.69 41.79
C ASP A 290 -5.30 14.99 41.10
N LYS A 291 -6.24 15.57 41.86
CA LYS A 291 -7.58 15.90 41.37
C LYS A 291 -7.58 17.07 40.40
N ASP A 292 -6.72 18.06 40.63
CA ASP A 292 -6.64 19.26 39.78
C ASP A 292 -6.11 18.86 38.40
N LEU A 293 -5.10 17.98 38.35
CA LEU A 293 -4.63 17.40 37.10
C LEU A 293 -5.71 16.56 36.39
N ALA A 294 -6.49 15.78 37.15
CA ALA A 294 -7.56 14.98 36.57
C ALA A 294 -8.62 15.85 35.89
N GLU A 295 -9.05 16.94 36.55
CA GLU A 295 -9.98 17.92 36.01
C GLU A 295 -9.41 18.59 34.75
N GLN A 296 -8.14 19.03 34.77
CA GLN A 296 -7.48 19.60 33.58
C GLN A 296 -7.42 18.64 32.39
N CYS A 297 -7.15 17.36 32.64
CA CYS A 297 -7.15 16.36 31.57
C CYS A 297 -8.55 16.19 30.96
N ASP A 298 -9.60 16.20 31.78
CA ASP A 298 -10.97 16.05 31.32
C ASP A 298 -11.42 17.30 30.54
N GLU A 299 -11.03 18.50 30.98
CA GLU A 299 -11.22 19.75 30.25
C GLU A 299 -10.52 19.75 28.87
N LEU A 300 -9.26 19.29 28.83
CA LEU A 300 -8.48 19.16 27.60
C LEU A 300 -8.92 17.98 26.72
N LYS A 301 -9.78 17.09 27.25
CA LYS A 301 -10.12 15.78 26.65
C LYS A 301 -8.88 14.93 26.34
N LEU A 302 -7.84 15.07 27.15
CA LEU A 302 -6.60 14.30 27.05
C LEU A 302 -6.90 12.83 27.39
N ASN A 303 -6.78 11.96 26.39
CA ASN A 303 -7.00 10.53 26.55
C ASN A 303 -5.78 9.74 26.05
N LEU A 304 -5.00 9.22 27.00
CA LEU A 304 -3.90 8.31 26.73
C LEU A 304 -4.34 6.88 27.03
N ASP A 305 -4.61 6.12 25.99
CA ASP A 305 -4.98 4.70 26.06
C ASP A 305 -4.12 3.85 25.09
N TYR A 306 -4.45 2.56 25.00
CA TYR A 306 -3.77 1.62 24.11
C TYR A 306 -4.39 1.54 22.71
N ASP A 307 -5.30 2.45 22.32
CA ASP A 307 -5.74 2.52 20.94
C ASP A 307 -4.56 2.96 20.07
N PHE A 308 -4.21 2.15 19.06
CA PHE A 308 -3.13 2.47 18.13
C PHE A 308 -3.40 3.73 17.29
N ASN A 309 -4.64 4.23 17.26
CA ASN A 309 -4.99 5.53 16.68
C ASN A 309 -5.06 6.66 17.71
N GLY A 310 -4.98 6.32 18.99
CA GLY A 310 -5.10 7.23 20.12
C GLY A 310 -3.89 8.15 20.29
N GLU A 311 -4.06 9.18 21.12
CA GLU A 311 -3.09 10.24 21.31
C GLU A 311 -1.74 9.73 21.84
N ALA A 312 -1.74 8.68 22.67
CA ALA A 312 -0.50 8.06 23.16
C ALA A 312 0.38 7.55 22.01
N TYR A 313 -0.19 6.83 21.05
CA TYR A 313 0.54 6.33 19.89
C TYR A 313 0.96 7.46 18.92
N GLN A 314 0.24 8.58 18.92
CA GLN A 314 0.62 9.76 18.14
C GLN A 314 1.87 10.46 18.70
N THR A 315 2.31 10.21 19.93
CA THR A 315 3.53 10.85 20.48
C THR A 315 4.80 10.00 20.30
N VAL A 316 4.67 8.70 20.05
CA VAL A 316 5.80 7.78 19.80
C VAL A 316 6.12 7.65 18.31
N SER A 317 7.19 6.92 17.99
CA SER A 317 7.69 6.76 16.61
C SER A 317 7.68 5.30 16.13
N GLY A 318 7.78 5.10 14.82
CA GLY A 318 7.88 3.78 14.19
C GLY A 318 6.56 3.01 14.11
N GLN A 319 5.42 3.69 14.28
CA GLN A 319 4.10 3.07 14.31
C GLN A 319 3.34 3.18 12.97
N ASN A 320 3.90 3.93 12.01
CA ASN A 320 3.31 4.19 10.69
C ASN A 320 4.08 3.50 9.55
N SER A 321 4.85 2.47 9.90
CA SER A 321 5.49 1.55 8.96
C SER A 321 5.47 0.12 9.49
N ASN A 322 5.45 -0.83 8.57
CA ASN A 322 5.91 -2.18 8.84
C ASN A 322 7.44 -2.18 8.76
N ASN A 323 8.09 -2.85 9.69
CA ASN A 323 9.55 -2.95 9.73
C ASN A 323 9.93 -4.40 9.45
N SER A 324 10.94 -4.64 8.62
CA SER A 324 11.43 -6.00 8.36
C SER A 324 12.94 -6.05 8.28
N VAL A 325 13.51 -7.10 8.86
CA VAL A 325 14.93 -7.41 8.71
C VAL A 325 15.14 -8.36 7.54
N ARG A 326 16.17 -8.11 6.74
CA ARG A 326 16.55 -8.94 5.60
C ARG A 326 17.71 -9.84 5.99
N ILE A 327 17.44 -11.13 6.06
CA ILE A 327 18.31 -12.13 6.67
C ILE A 327 18.89 -13.00 5.56
N PRO A 328 20.22 -12.96 5.36
CA PRO A 328 20.89 -13.82 4.40
C PRO A 328 21.16 -15.22 5.02
N ASP A 329 21.37 -16.22 4.17
CA ASP A 329 21.64 -17.61 4.62
C ASP A 329 22.87 -17.69 5.54
N GLU A 330 23.91 -16.87 5.30
CA GLU A 330 25.14 -16.85 6.10
C GLU A 330 24.89 -16.44 7.56
N PHE A 331 23.78 -15.76 7.87
CA PHE A 331 23.39 -15.50 9.26
C PHE A 331 22.96 -16.77 9.98
N PHE A 332 22.24 -17.65 9.28
CA PHE A 332 21.82 -18.93 9.84
C PHE A 332 22.99 -19.90 9.99
N ASP A 333 23.96 -19.88 9.07
CA ASP A 333 25.22 -20.61 9.24
C ASP A 333 25.94 -20.18 10.53
N ALA A 334 26.08 -18.85 10.74
CA ALA A 334 26.67 -18.32 11.96
C ALA A 334 25.86 -18.65 13.23
N LEU A 335 24.54 -18.77 13.12
CA LEU A 335 23.66 -19.15 14.22
C LEU A 335 23.85 -20.62 14.60
N ASP A 336 23.84 -21.51 13.63
CA ASP A 336 23.98 -22.96 13.80
C ASP A 336 25.36 -23.34 14.38
N GLU A 337 26.41 -22.60 13.99
CA GLU A 337 27.77 -22.76 14.52
C GLU A 337 27.97 -22.13 15.91
N GLY A 338 26.97 -21.41 16.45
CA GLY A 338 27.11 -20.65 17.70
C GLY A 338 28.11 -19.49 17.59
N GLY A 339 28.29 -18.96 16.39
CA GLY A 339 29.29 -17.97 16.03
C GLY A 339 28.90 -16.51 16.26
N GLU A 340 29.70 -15.63 15.66
CA GLU A 340 29.51 -14.18 15.70
C GLU A 340 28.95 -13.63 14.40
N TRP A 341 28.07 -12.64 14.50
CA TRP A 341 27.59 -11.84 13.39
C TRP A 341 28.23 -10.45 13.41
N ARG A 342 28.80 -10.03 12.27
CA ARG A 342 29.48 -8.73 12.13
C ARG A 342 28.64 -7.78 11.30
N THR A 343 28.57 -6.53 11.74
CA THR A 343 27.96 -5.43 10.98
C THR A 343 29.03 -4.51 10.44
N TYR A 344 28.69 -3.74 9.40
CA TYR A 344 29.67 -2.95 8.66
C TYR A 344 29.19 -1.53 8.39
N ASN A 345 30.07 -0.57 8.64
CA ASN A 345 29.89 0.82 8.23
C ASN A 345 29.58 0.93 6.73
N ARG A 346 28.74 1.89 6.34
CA ARG A 346 28.42 2.14 4.92
C ARG A 346 29.43 3.05 4.25
N ILE A 347 30.14 3.86 5.03
CA ILE A 347 31.28 4.63 4.53
C ILE A 347 32.54 3.75 4.58
N PRO A 348 33.19 3.50 3.43
CA PRO A 348 34.37 2.65 3.37
C PRO A 348 35.56 3.23 4.14
N GLY A 349 36.49 2.34 4.50
CA GLY A 349 37.79 2.70 5.05
C GLY A 349 38.64 3.49 4.06
N LYS A 350 39.78 4.03 4.54
CA LYS A 350 40.74 4.73 3.67
C LYS A 350 41.33 3.83 2.58
N ASP A 351 41.34 2.52 2.83
CA ASP A 351 41.76 1.45 1.94
C ASP A 351 40.66 1.00 0.97
N GLY A 352 39.45 1.59 1.04
CA GLY A 352 38.29 1.21 0.23
C GLY A 352 37.54 -0.01 0.77
N GLY A 353 37.98 -0.63 1.86
CA GLY A 353 37.37 -1.84 2.42
C GLY A 353 36.16 -1.55 3.32
N ARG A 354 35.33 -2.59 3.54
CA ARG A 354 34.27 -2.54 4.56
C ARG A 354 34.90 -2.50 5.95
N LYS A 355 34.48 -1.56 6.79
CA LYS A 355 34.95 -1.47 8.18
C LYS A 355 33.91 -2.09 9.11
N ILE A 356 34.34 -3.03 9.95
CA ILE A 356 33.49 -3.62 11.00
C ILE A 356 33.02 -2.51 11.93
N ALA A 357 31.70 -2.47 12.17
CA ALA A 357 31.04 -1.50 13.05
C ALA A 357 30.81 -2.10 14.43
N LYS A 358 30.08 -3.22 14.50
CA LYS A 358 29.76 -3.95 15.72
C LYS A 358 29.85 -5.45 15.45
N THR A 359 30.07 -6.23 16.51
CA THR A 359 30.03 -7.69 16.50
C THR A 359 29.02 -8.14 17.55
N PHE A 360 28.17 -9.09 17.18
CA PHE A 360 27.16 -9.69 18.04
C PHE A 360 27.35 -11.20 18.08
N LYS A 361 26.93 -11.86 19.15
CA LYS A 361 26.66 -13.30 19.04
C LYS A 361 25.41 -13.49 18.21
N ALA A 362 25.45 -14.41 17.24
CA ALA A 362 24.32 -14.64 16.34
C ALA A 362 23.04 -15.00 17.13
N GLN A 363 23.17 -15.89 18.13
CA GLN A 363 22.07 -16.28 19.03
C GLN A 363 21.45 -15.09 19.76
N GLU A 364 22.27 -14.20 20.33
CA GLU A 364 21.73 -13.06 21.09
C GLU A 364 20.96 -12.10 20.18
N LEU A 365 21.44 -11.86 18.94
CA LEU A 365 20.72 -11.03 17.97
C LEU A 365 19.41 -11.69 17.51
N TRP A 366 19.42 -13.00 17.27
CA TRP A 366 18.23 -13.77 16.91
C TRP A 366 17.17 -13.74 18.03
N ASP A 367 17.59 -13.92 19.28
CA ASP A 367 16.70 -13.83 20.44
C ASP A 367 16.07 -12.44 20.57
N LYS A 368 16.80 -11.37 20.22
CA LYS A 368 16.23 -10.00 20.19
C LYS A 368 15.18 -9.84 19.10
N ILE A 369 15.39 -10.42 17.91
CA ILE A 369 14.40 -10.40 16.82
C ILE A 369 13.15 -11.17 17.25
N GLY A 370 13.30 -12.39 17.76
CA GLY A 370 12.19 -13.21 18.24
C GLY A 370 11.41 -12.54 19.38
N PHE A 371 12.11 -11.95 20.35
CA PHE A 371 11.48 -11.21 21.44
C PHE A 371 10.71 -9.97 20.94
N ALA A 372 11.28 -9.21 20.01
CA ALA A 372 10.61 -8.03 19.45
C ALA A 372 9.33 -8.43 18.67
N ALA A 373 9.42 -9.44 17.81
CA ALA A 373 8.28 -9.98 17.09
C ALA A 373 7.18 -10.49 18.05
N TRP A 374 7.55 -11.18 19.13
CA TRP A 374 6.58 -11.58 20.17
C TRP A 374 5.97 -10.37 20.90
N ARG A 375 6.77 -9.35 21.23
CA ARG A 375 6.34 -8.23 22.07
C ARG A 375 5.49 -7.20 21.34
N CYS A 376 5.75 -6.97 20.05
CA CYS A 376 5.11 -5.90 19.27
C CYS A 376 4.84 -6.25 17.79
N ALA A 377 4.92 -7.53 17.39
CA ALA A 377 4.70 -8.00 16.01
C ALA A 377 5.69 -7.46 14.95
N ASP A 378 6.79 -6.85 15.37
CA ASP A 378 7.83 -6.27 14.52
C ASP A 378 9.24 -6.49 15.12
N PRO A 379 10.30 -6.55 14.29
CA PRO A 379 10.23 -6.55 12.83
C PRO A 379 9.77 -7.91 12.28
N GLY A 380 9.16 -7.89 11.09
CA GLY A 380 9.02 -9.07 10.26
C GLY A 380 10.38 -9.56 9.74
N VAL A 381 10.39 -10.74 9.12
CA VAL A 381 11.61 -11.34 8.54
C VAL A 381 11.44 -11.54 7.05
N GLN A 382 12.49 -11.24 6.29
CA GLN A 382 12.58 -11.47 4.85
C GLN A 382 13.85 -12.26 4.56
N TYR A 383 13.71 -13.47 4.01
CA TYR A 383 14.84 -14.35 3.72
C TYR A 383 15.51 -13.91 2.41
N ASP A 384 16.54 -13.09 2.56
CA ASP A 384 17.17 -12.33 1.50
C ASP A 384 17.77 -13.22 0.39
N SER A 385 18.49 -14.27 0.79
CA SER A 385 19.09 -15.24 -0.14
C SER A 385 18.02 -16.02 -0.89
N THR A 386 16.98 -16.50 -0.20
CA THR A 386 15.85 -17.21 -0.84
C THR A 386 15.10 -16.31 -1.83
N ILE A 387 14.81 -15.06 -1.47
CA ILE A 387 14.14 -14.11 -2.36
C ILE A 387 14.92 -13.92 -3.66
N ASN A 388 16.24 -13.80 -3.58
CA ASN A 388 17.08 -13.59 -4.76
C ASN A 388 17.35 -14.88 -5.54
N ALA A 389 17.36 -16.04 -4.88
CA ALA A 389 17.47 -17.33 -5.57
C ALA A 389 16.26 -17.61 -6.47
N TRP A 390 15.08 -17.11 -6.12
CA TRP A 390 13.84 -17.23 -6.91
C TRP A 390 13.59 -16.03 -7.83
N HIS A 391 14.57 -15.12 -7.97
CA HIS A 391 14.41 -13.95 -8.82
C HIS A 391 14.30 -14.34 -10.29
N THR A 392 13.21 -13.92 -10.94
CA THR A 392 12.92 -14.23 -12.35
C THR A 392 13.69 -13.37 -13.36
N CYS A 393 14.33 -12.26 -12.95
CA CYS A 393 15.13 -11.41 -13.84
C CYS A 393 16.40 -10.84 -13.18
N PRO A 394 17.30 -11.69 -12.68
CA PRO A 394 18.47 -11.28 -11.89
C PRO A 394 19.48 -10.40 -12.65
N SER A 395 19.45 -10.42 -13.98
CA SER A 395 20.26 -9.50 -14.79
C SER A 395 19.82 -8.03 -14.69
N GLY A 396 18.59 -7.76 -14.24
CA GLY A 396 18.05 -6.42 -14.05
C GLY A 396 18.48 -5.76 -12.75
N GLY A 397 19.07 -6.53 -11.83
CA GLY A 397 19.52 -6.06 -10.53
C GLY A 397 19.11 -7.01 -9.42
N ARG A 398 19.39 -6.59 -8.20
CA ARG A 398 19.09 -7.35 -7.00
C ARG A 398 17.72 -6.94 -6.44
N ILE A 399 16.99 -7.88 -5.86
CA ILE A 399 15.79 -7.55 -5.07
C ILE A 399 16.25 -7.08 -3.69
N ASN A 400 16.09 -5.79 -3.42
CA ASN A 400 16.56 -5.16 -2.18
C ASN A 400 15.45 -4.99 -1.15
N ALA A 401 14.19 -4.89 -1.56
CA ALA A 401 13.07 -4.61 -0.68
C ALA A 401 11.79 -5.32 -1.14
N SER A 402 10.73 -5.12 -0.38
CA SER A 402 9.37 -5.49 -0.74
C SER A 402 8.46 -4.29 -0.68
N ASN A 403 7.22 -4.44 -1.12
CA ASN A 403 6.14 -3.52 -0.79
C ASN A 403 5.69 -3.64 0.71
N PRO A 404 4.74 -2.80 1.20
CA PRO A 404 4.23 -2.81 2.58
C PRO A 404 3.81 -4.16 3.15
N CYS A 405 3.23 -5.04 2.32
CA CYS A 405 2.66 -6.32 2.78
C CYS A 405 3.56 -7.53 2.44
N SER A 406 4.76 -7.30 1.88
CA SER A 406 5.76 -8.32 1.59
C SER A 406 5.37 -9.40 0.56
N GLU A 407 4.29 -9.20 -0.20
CA GLU A 407 3.81 -10.08 -1.26
C GLU A 407 4.39 -9.76 -2.64
N TYR A 408 4.94 -8.54 -2.83
CA TYR A 408 5.60 -8.12 -4.06
C TYR A 408 7.11 -7.94 -3.81
N MET A 409 7.90 -8.82 -4.42
CA MET A 409 9.36 -8.88 -4.36
C MET A 409 9.93 -8.65 -5.75
N PHE A 410 10.45 -7.46 -6.00
CA PHE A 410 10.99 -7.09 -7.29
C PHE A 410 12.05 -5.98 -7.17
N LEU A 411 12.54 -5.50 -8.32
CA LEU A 411 13.58 -4.48 -8.38
C LEU A 411 13.11 -3.15 -7.76
N ASP A 412 14.07 -2.35 -7.31
CA ASP A 412 13.79 -0.99 -6.84
C ASP A 412 13.20 -0.12 -7.96
N ASN A 413 12.41 0.88 -7.54
CA ASN A 413 11.70 1.82 -8.44
C ASN A 413 10.71 1.13 -9.38
N THR A 414 10.04 0.08 -8.89
CA THR A 414 8.99 -0.64 -9.61
C THR A 414 7.65 -0.58 -8.88
N ALA A 415 6.58 -0.94 -9.59
CA ALA A 415 5.22 -0.86 -9.11
C ALA A 415 4.48 -2.18 -9.33
N CYS A 416 3.45 -2.42 -8.53
CA CYS A 416 2.59 -3.58 -8.64
C CYS A 416 1.12 -3.17 -8.60
N ASN A 417 0.36 -3.64 -9.59
CA ASN A 417 -1.09 -3.62 -9.63
C ASN A 417 -1.61 -5.05 -9.42
N LEU A 418 -2.70 -5.18 -8.67
CA LEU A 418 -3.20 -6.44 -8.14
C LEU A 418 -4.69 -6.57 -8.40
N ALA A 419 -5.13 -7.81 -8.54
CA ALA A 419 -6.54 -8.19 -8.51
C ALA A 419 -6.68 -9.51 -7.74
N SER A 420 -7.86 -9.76 -7.19
CA SER A 420 -8.13 -10.96 -6.40
C SER A 420 -9.45 -11.59 -6.83
N LEU A 421 -9.39 -12.86 -7.22
CA LEU A 421 -10.57 -13.67 -7.52
C LEU A 421 -11.13 -14.27 -6.23
N ASN A 422 -12.45 -14.17 -6.07
CA ASN A 422 -13.17 -14.83 -5.00
C ASN A 422 -13.42 -16.31 -5.38
N VAL A 423 -12.53 -17.20 -4.95
CA VAL A 423 -12.59 -18.63 -5.29
C VAL A 423 -13.91 -19.31 -4.89
N LEU A 424 -14.62 -18.79 -3.88
CA LEU A 424 -15.93 -19.32 -3.48
C LEU A 424 -17.02 -19.11 -4.54
N LYS A 425 -16.84 -18.16 -5.47
CA LYS A 425 -17.77 -17.95 -6.59
C LYS A 425 -17.63 -19.00 -7.71
N PHE A 426 -16.60 -19.83 -7.62
CA PHE A 426 -16.31 -20.91 -8.54
C PHE A 426 -16.46 -22.29 -7.86
N TYR A 427 -16.84 -22.33 -6.58
CA TYR A 427 -17.02 -23.56 -5.83
C TYR A 427 -18.50 -23.81 -5.51
N ASP A 428 -19.01 -24.98 -5.90
CA ASP A 428 -20.35 -25.43 -5.53
C ASP A 428 -20.26 -26.27 -4.24
N ALA A 429 -20.85 -25.77 -3.16
CA ALA A 429 -20.83 -26.43 -1.87
C ALA A 429 -21.73 -27.68 -1.78
N GLY A 430 -22.77 -27.77 -2.63
CA GLY A 430 -23.70 -28.90 -2.67
C GLY A 430 -23.12 -30.10 -3.38
N THR A 431 -22.49 -29.89 -4.54
CA THR A 431 -21.80 -30.96 -5.30
C THR A 431 -20.35 -31.16 -4.86
N ARG A 432 -19.77 -30.20 -4.13
CA ARG A 432 -18.35 -30.14 -3.75
C ARG A 432 -17.41 -30.11 -4.96
N THR A 433 -17.84 -29.47 -6.04
CA THR A 433 -17.06 -29.35 -7.28
C THR A 433 -16.57 -27.92 -7.48
N PHE A 434 -15.36 -27.78 -8.02
CA PHE A 434 -14.79 -26.50 -8.43
C PHE A 434 -14.92 -26.33 -9.94
N ASP A 435 -15.49 -25.21 -10.38
CA ASP A 435 -15.64 -24.84 -11.79
C ASP A 435 -14.32 -24.25 -12.32
N VAL A 436 -13.44 -25.15 -12.75
CA VAL A 436 -12.11 -24.80 -13.28
C VAL A 436 -12.24 -23.90 -14.52
N GLU A 437 -13.15 -24.21 -15.45
CA GLU A 437 -13.27 -23.45 -16.69
C GLU A 437 -13.65 -21.99 -16.46
N ARG A 438 -14.62 -21.73 -15.57
CA ARG A 438 -15.01 -20.34 -15.24
C ARG A 438 -13.92 -19.63 -14.46
N PHE A 439 -13.17 -20.35 -13.63
CA PHE A 439 -12.05 -19.78 -12.89
C PHE A 439 -10.91 -19.37 -13.82
N GLU A 440 -10.51 -20.23 -14.75
CA GLU A 440 -9.49 -19.93 -15.79
C GLU A 440 -9.91 -18.74 -16.64
N HIS A 441 -11.17 -18.72 -17.11
CA HIS A 441 -11.69 -17.57 -17.86
C HIS A 441 -11.64 -16.25 -17.05
N GLY A 442 -11.90 -16.34 -15.74
CA GLY A 442 -11.71 -15.22 -14.83
C GLY A 442 -10.25 -14.76 -14.72
N ILE A 443 -9.30 -15.70 -14.69
CA ILE A 443 -7.86 -15.39 -14.69
C ILE A 443 -7.47 -14.68 -16.00
N ASP A 444 -7.93 -15.18 -17.15
CA ASP A 444 -7.59 -14.61 -18.46
C ASP A 444 -8.04 -13.15 -18.56
N LEU A 445 -9.30 -12.86 -18.21
CA LEU A 445 -9.84 -11.51 -18.23
C LEU A 445 -9.10 -10.55 -17.31
N TRP A 446 -8.80 -10.98 -16.07
CA TRP A 446 -8.14 -10.11 -15.11
C TRP A 446 -6.64 -9.96 -15.36
N THR A 447 -6.00 -10.94 -16.01
CA THR A 447 -4.64 -10.76 -16.56
C THR A 447 -4.62 -9.64 -17.58
N ILE A 448 -5.60 -9.60 -18.50
CA ILE A 448 -5.74 -8.51 -19.48
C ILE A 448 -5.96 -7.16 -18.78
N VAL A 449 -6.81 -7.10 -17.74
CA VAL A 449 -7.01 -5.87 -16.95
C VAL A 449 -5.70 -5.39 -16.32
N LEU A 450 -4.93 -6.31 -15.73
CA LEU A 450 -3.67 -5.97 -15.08
C LEU A 450 -2.64 -5.46 -16.10
N GLU A 451 -2.53 -6.08 -17.26
CA GLU A 451 -1.64 -5.63 -18.33
C GLU A 451 -2.05 -4.25 -18.89
N ILE A 452 -3.34 -4.05 -19.18
CA ILE A 452 -3.86 -2.74 -19.62
C ILE A 452 -3.57 -1.65 -18.58
N SER A 453 -3.66 -1.98 -17.30
CA SER A 453 -3.39 -1.04 -16.22
C SER A 453 -1.94 -0.59 -16.13
N VAL A 454 -0.98 -1.37 -16.64
CA VAL A 454 0.42 -0.94 -16.78
C VAL A 454 0.53 0.19 -17.81
N LEU A 455 -0.18 0.10 -18.94
CA LEU A 455 -0.19 1.14 -19.98
C LEU A 455 -0.83 2.45 -19.54
N MET A 456 -1.69 2.39 -18.53
CA MET A 456 -2.42 3.55 -18.01
C MET A 456 -1.55 4.47 -17.15
N ALA A 457 -0.41 3.97 -16.63
CA ALA A 457 0.33 4.60 -15.53
C ALA A 457 1.74 5.06 -15.88
#